data_AF-A0A428Y3K8-F1
#
_entry.id   AF-A0A428Y3K8-F1
#
_cell.length_a   1.000
_cell.length_b   1.000
_cell.length_c   1.000
_cell.angle_alpha   90.00
_cell.angle_beta   90.00
_cell.angle_gamma   90.00
#
_symmetry.space_group_name_H-M   'P 1'
#
loop_
_entity.id
_entity.type
_entity.pdbx_description
1 polymer ?
#
loop_
_entity_poly.entity_id
_entity_poly.type
_entity_poly.pdbx_seq_one_letter_code
_entity_poly.pdbx_strand_id
1 'polypeptide(L)'
;MSWISRTAIRVLLAGMAGAAVLALPATAQAAGEEYVKYYTVTSAYNGSPENLTEIAGRFLGSGGRAGEIFDRNAGRKQPDGKVLADPGRLRAGWLLVMPWDAVGAGIQYGVLPDKAPAPTKTKTKSPTSKPSPPAVGGGTPATGTRPSPGAIPSGVASQQTPGGSTGCASAAASSTKSDWARLRLAADKAWPQSRGKGQVVAVIDSGVNGVMPQLAGRVAGGSDIVQPGRRGDTDCLGTGTAMAAVVVAKQVSGDGPVGAAPDATVLPIRIAVNQPAATPEVQAKAIETAVSAGATVLALGTYVDASDAKVAQAIATAITRNVVVVLGAPTPAKQPDPQAKIGEGALWVAGVGVDDKWAVDYRKGTVDVAAPGVNVSSLGGTAPTAGTAGGGPVTGSGTHYAVGYTAAEAALVRAAYPELTAQQVTHRIKVTADRMGDGDPPHSQYGWGFLNPGEAVTKVLTEEAKEPPAPLPTGVVSEPAPAGPAGQAKDSGGRSTVLIVTALLMIAAALLLGHRIWRLLRRDPADEPAAGPEEEIDLYDPRFRTPAPALVTSGGPAPPPSPPPVNGPSFTGHRPVDDGGEDHWSRVGGHWSDQADRPAGPGRG
;
A
#
# COMPACT_ATOMS: atom_id res chain seq x y z
N MET A 1 32.83 15.18 63.59
CA MET A 1 34.05 15.76 62.96
C MET A 1 35.00 14.59 62.71
N SER A 2 35.47 14.24 61.52
CA SER A 2 35.58 14.93 60.24
C SER A 2 35.29 13.94 59.10
N TRP A 3 34.05 14.03 58.60
CA TRP A 3 33.74 13.88 57.19
C TRP A 3 34.44 15.06 56.45
N ILE A 4 34.83 14.90 55.17
CA ILE A 4 35.67 15.81 54.35
C ILE A 4 37.17 15.44 54.39
N SER A 5 37.64 14.64 53.41
CA SER A 5 39.03 14.70 52.88
C SER A 5 39.42 13.58 51.91
N ARG A 6 38.55 12.63 51.52
CA ARG A 6 38.96 11.56 50.58
C ARG A 6 38.23 11.51 49.24
N THR A 7 37.20 12.33 49.05
CA THR A 7 36.47 12.43 47.77
C THR A 7 37.07 13.43 46.79
N ALA A 8 38.06 14.23 47.19
CA ALA A 8 38.68 15.27 46.36
C ALA A 8 39.86 14.79 45.49
N ILE A 9 40.33 13.54 45.66
CA ILE A 9 41.53 13.03 44.95
C ILE A 9 41.17 12.14 43.74
N ARG A 10 39.91 11.73 43.59
CA ARG A 10 39.47 10.88 42.46
C ARG A 10 38.87 11.64 41.27
N VAL A 11 38.78 12.98 41.33
CA VAL A 11 38.25 13.82 40.25
C VAL A 11 39.35 14.55 39.45
N LEU A 12 40.63 14.38 39.83
CA LEU A 12 41.77 15.07 39.18
C LEU A 12 42.68 14.15 38.33
N LEU A 13 42.20 12.98 37.92
CA LEU A 13 42.88 12.04 37.00
C LEU A 13 41.95 11.52 35.88
N ALA A 14 41.01 12.35 35.42
CA ALA A 14 40.13 12.05 34.29
C ALA A 14 40.07 13.21 33.27
N GLY A 15 41.24 13.78 32.96
CA GLY A 15 41.35 14.86 31.97
C GLY A 15 42.74 14.90 31.37
N MET A 16 43.00 14.02 30.39
CA MET A 16 43.92 14.21 29.25
C MET A 16 44.15 12.87 28.52
N ALA A 17 43.43 12.65 27.43
CA ALA A 17 43.86 11.85 26.28
C ALA A 17 42.91 12.13 25.11
N GLY A 18 43.21 13.19 24.36
CA GLY A 18 42.57 13.48 23.09
C GLY A 18 43.19 12.67 21.95
N ALA A 19 42.38 12.50 20.90
CA ALA A 19 42.76 12.32 19.51
C ALA A 19 43.60 11.09 19.12
N ALA A 20 42.91 10.00 18.78
CA ALA A 20 43.36 9.08 17.73
C ALA A 20 42.15 8.73 16.85
N VAL A 21 42.01 9.45 15.74
CA VAL A 21 41.11 9.10 14.64
C VAL A 21 41.72 7.89 13.93
N LEU A 22 41.29 6.70 14.31
CA LEU A 22 41.49 5.50 13.50
C LEU A 22 40.42 5.51 12.41
N ALA A 23 40.85 5.86 11.20
CA ALA A 23 40.09 5.64 9.98
C ALA A 23 39.85 4.12 9.83
N LEU A 24 38.67 3.67 10.24
CA LEU A 24 38.15 2.39 9.80
C LEU A 24 37.89 2.50 8.30
N PRO A 25 38.34 1.52 7.48
CA PRO A 25 37.90 1.48 6.08
C PRO A 25 36.38 1.37 6.11
N ALA A 26 35.71 2.31 5.43
CA ALA A 26 34.30 2.20 5.13
C ALA A 26 34.07 0.81 4.56
N THR A 27 33.38 -0.05 5.32
CA THR A 27 32.79 -1.26 4.77
C THR A 27 31.96 -0.78 3.60
N ALA A 28 32.40 -1.10 2.39
CA ALA A 28 31.65 -0.85 1.18
C ALA A 28 30.25 -1.39 1.42
N GLN A 29 29.29 -0.47 1.55
CA GLN A 29 27.88 -0.78 1.46
C GLN A 29 27.77 -1.63 0.20
N ALA A 30 27.37 -2.90 0.34
CA ALA A 30 26.95 -3.66 -0.82
C ALA A 30 25.88 -2.79 -1.49
N ALA A 31 26.20 -2.25 -2.67
CA ALA A 31 25.28 -1.45 -3.44
C ALA A 31 24.04 -2.32 -3.64
N GLY A 32 22.95 -1.97 -2.96
CA GLY A 32 21.67 -2.62 -3.18
C GLY A 32 21.39 -2.56 -4.67
N GLU A 33 21.00 -3.68 -5.25
CA GLU A 33 20.70 -3.81 -6.68
C GLU A 33 19.62 -2.77 -7.07
N GLU A 34 20.06 -1.62 -7.56
CA GLU A 34 19.20 -0.50 -7.92
C GLU A 34 18.46 -0.85 -9.22
N TYR A 35 17.14 -0.94 -9.14
CA TYR A 35 16.28 -1.18 -10.30
C TYR A 35 16.11 0.12 -11.06
N VAL A 36 16.48 0.12 -12.33
CA VAL A 36 16.59 1.34 -13.14
C VAL A 36 15.93 1.14 -14.52
N LYS A 37 15.48 2.23 -15.15
CA LYS A 37 15.36 2.25 -16.62
C LYS A 37 16.79 2.32 -17.16
N TYR A 38 17.14 1.47 -18.11
CA TYR A 38 18.43 1.56 -18.77
C TYR A 38 18.35 1.30 -20.28
N TYR A 39 19.29 1.87 -21.01
CA TYR A 39 19.42 1.74 -22.45
C TYR A 39 20.77 1.11 -22.79
N THR A 40 20.78 0.12 -23.67
CA THR A 40 22.05 -0.43 -24.20
C THR A 40 22.46 0.36 -25.43
N VAL A 41 23.59 1.06 -25.34
CA VAL A 41 24.17 1.82 -26.46
C VAL A 41 24.47 0.87 -27.61
N THR A 42 23.99 1.20 -28.79
CA THR A 42 24.22 0.44 -30.02
C THR A 42 25.50 0.91 -30.72
N SER A 43 26.01 0.10 -31.66
CA SER A 43 27.25 0.45 -32.38
C SER A 43 27.09 1.63 -33.35
N ALA A 44 25.89 1.82 -33.87
CA ALA A 44 25.54 2.97 -34.71
C ALA A 44 24.02 3.11 -34.79
N TYR A 45 23.56 4.35 -34.93
CA TYR A 45 22.20 4.70 -35.26
C TYR A 45 22.24 5.74 -36.39
N ASN A 46 21.40 5.58 -37.42
CA ASN A 46 21.45 6.37 -38.66
C ASN A 46 22.85 6.42 -39.33
N GLY A 47 23.66 5.37 -39.20
CA GLY A 47 24.99 5.29 -39.80
C GLY A 47 26.09 6.07 -39.06
N SER A 48 25.79 6.69 -37.93
CA SER A 48 26.76 7.39 -37.06
C SER A 48 26.82 6.75 -35.66
N PRO A 49 27.94 6.88 -34.93
CA PRO A 49 28.00 6.50 -33.52
C PRO A 49 26.98 7.27 -32.69
N GLU A 50 26.27 6.58 -31.80
CA GLU A 50 25.29 7.22 -30.93
C GLU A 50 25.95 8.23 -29.98
N ASN A 51 25.23 9.31 -29.68
CA ASN A 51 25.60 10.32 -28.70
C ASN A 51 24.42 10.63 -27.77
N LEU A 52 24.70 11.24 -26.61
CA LEU A 52 23.68 11.47 -25.58
C LEU A 52 22.57 12.42 -26.04
N THR A 53 22.87 13.41 -26.88
CA THR A 53 21.88 14.35 -27.44
C THR A 53 20.85 13.62 -28.30
N GLU A 54 21.28 12.70 -29.14
CA GLU A 54 20.37 11.91 -29.98
C GLU A 54 19.56 10.90 -29.17
N ILE A 55 20.18 10.25 -28.19
CA ILE A 55 19.50 9.32 -27.26
C ILE A 55 18.43 10.09 -26.45
N ALA A 56 18.76 11.27 -25.92
CA ALA A 56 17.81 12.12 -25.23
C ALA A 56 16.68 12.61 -26.15
N GLY A 57 16.98 12.98 -27.40
CA GLY A 57 15.97 13.32 -28.39
C GLY A 57 14.96 12.20 -28.64
N ARG A 58 15.44 10.95 -28.72
CA ARG A 58 14.61 9.77 -29.01
C ARG A 58 13.76 9.32 -27.83
N PHE A 59 14.34 9.29 -26.63
CA PHE A 59 13.70 8.65 -25.48
C PHE A 59 13.14 9.63 -24.46
N LEU A 60 13.59 10.90 -24.46
CA LEU A 60 13.17 11.94 -23.53
C LEU A 60 12.46 13.13 -24.21
N GLY A 61 12.22 13.02 -25.52
CA GLY A 61 11.53 14.03 -26.34
C GLY A 61 12.36 15.27 -26.71
N SER A 62 13.59 15.43 -26.19
CA SER A 62 14.45 16.57 -26.52
C SER A 62 15.93 16.26 -26.33
N GLY A 63 16.76 16.62 -27.31
CA GLY A 63 18.22 16.46 -27.22
C GLY A 63 18.88 17.33 -26.15
N GLY A 64 18.23 18.43 -25.74
CA GLY A 64 18.71 19.29 -24.65
C GLY A 64 18.76 18.59 -23.29
N ARG A 65 18.09 17.44 -23.14
CA ARG A 65 18.04 16.64 -21.91
C ARG A 65 19.19 15.64 -21.77
N ALA A 66 20.21 15.72 -22.64
CA ALA A 66 21.40 14.88 -22.58
C ALA A 66 22.13 14.94 -21.23
N GLY A 67 22.09 16.10 -20.55
CA GLY A 67 22.67 16.28 -19.22
C GLY A 67 22.07 15.34 -18.17
N GLU A 68 20.76 15.11 -18.20
CA GLU A 68 20.09 14.21 -17.26
C GLU A 68 20.57 12.76 -17.40
N ILE A 69 20.88 12.33 -18.63
CA ILE A 69 21.47 11.01 -18.87
C ILE A 69 22.93 11.01 -18.40
N PHE A 70 23.70 12.07 -18.69
CA PHE A 70 25.09 12.17 -18.27
C PHE A 70 25.23 12.10 -16.75
N ASP A 71 24.50 12.92 -16.00
CA ASP A 71 24.61 13.03 -14.54
C ASP A 71 24.26 11.71 -13.83
N ARG A 72 23.30 10.95 -14.38
CA ARG A 72 22.93 9.62 -13.86
C ARG A 72 23.97 8.54 -14.13
N ASN A 73 24.90 8.77 -15.06
CA ASN A 73 25.89 7.79 -15.50
C ASN A 73 27.34 8.19 -15.23
N ALA A 74 27.58 9.46 -14.90
CA ALA A 74 28.90 10.00 -14.62
C ALA A 74 29.54 9.25 -13.44
N GLY A 75 30.80 8.85 -13.61
CA GLY A 75 31.56 8.11 -12.59
C GLY A 75 31.17 6.63 -12.41
N ARG A 76 30.10 6.16 -13.07
CA ARG A 76 29.68 4.75 -12.98
C ARG A 76 30.47 3.86 -13.94
N LYS A 77 31.03 2.76 -13.42
CA LYS A 77 31.74 1.75 -14.22
C LYS A 77 30.76 1.04 -15.16
N GLN A 78 31.09 0.99 -16.44
CA GLN A 78 30.37 0.30 -17.49
C GLN A 78 30.85 -1.15 -17.62
N PRO A 79 30.17 -2.03 -18.39
CA PRO A 79 30.58 -3.43 -18.56
C PRO A 79 32.01 -3.65 -19.09
N ASP A 80 32.59 -2.66 -19.76
CA ASP A 80 33.99 -2.67 -20.22
C ASP A 80 34.99 -2.10 -19.19
N GLY A 81 34.53 -1.80 -17.98
CA GLY A 81 35.31 -1.22 -16.88
C GLY A 81 35.60 0.27 -17.00
N LYS A 82 35.18 0.93 -18.09
CA LYS A 82 35.39 2.37 -18.29
C LYS A 82 34.24 3.18 -17.69
N VAL A 83 34.44 4.49 -17.59
CA VAL A 83 33.43 5.44 -17.07
C VAL A 83 33.05 6.46 -18.14
N LEU A 84 31.80 6.90 -18.11
CA LEU A 84 31.34 8.01 -18.95
C LEU A 84 31.92 9.32 -18.39
N ALA A 85 32.99 9.80 -19.03
CA ALA A 85 33.66 11.05 -18.67
C ALA A 85 33.45 12.17 -19.71
N ASP A 86 33.06 11.82 -20.94
CA ASP A 86 32.82 12.74 -22.04
C ASP A 86 31.44 12.43 -22.67
N PRO A 87 30.49 13.37 -22.64
CA PRO A 87 29.15 13.24 -23.25
C PRO A 87 29.17 12.88 -24.75
N GLY A 88 30.24 13.23 -25.47
CA GLY A 88 30.39 13.02 -26.91
C GLY A 88 30.96 11.66 -27.31
N ARG A 89 31.33 10.80 -26.34
CA ARG A 89 32.02 9.51 -26.61
C ARG A 89 31.34 8.35 -25.93
N LEU A 90 30.26 7.86 -26.54
CA LEU A 90 29.61 6.61 -26.13
C LEU A 90 30.25 5.41 -26.80
N ARG A 91 30.18 4.25 -26.13
CA ARG A 91 30.67 2.97 -26.65
C ARG A 91 29.53 1.97 -26.72
N ALA A 92 29.51 1.19 -27.79
CA ALA A 92 28.55 0.10 -27.97
C ALA A 92 28.60 -0.87 -26.77
N GLY A 93 27.43 -1.27 -26.28
CA GLY A 93 27.29 -2.16 -25.13
C GLY A 93 27.34 -1.46 -23.77
N TRP A 94 27.56 -0.15 -23.70
CA TRP A 94 27.35 0.60 -22.46
C TRP A 94 25.88 0.61 -22.07
N LEU A 95 25.60 0.54 -20.77
CA LEU A 95 24.25 0.36 -20.22
C LEU A 95 23.83 1.66 -19.53
N LEU A 96 23.36 2.66 -20.26
CA LEU A 96 23.05 3.97 -19.69
C LEU A 96 21.81 3.90 -18.80
N VAL A 97 21.92 4.33 -17.54
CA VAL A 97 20.75 4.59 -16.67
C VAL A 97 20.00 5.77 -17.25
N MET A 98 18.72 5.58 -17.51
CA MET A 98 17.86 6.56 -18.15
C MET A 98 16.93 7.19 -17.10
N PRO A 99 16.53 8.47 -17.28
CA PRO A 99 15.42 9.05 -16.53
C PRO A 99 14.15 8.19 -16.60
N TRP A 100 13.32 8.24 -15.55
CA TRP A 100 12.14 7.37 -15.44
C TRP A 100 11.03 7.70 -16.44
N ASP A 101 11.04 8.90 -17.03
CA ASP A 101 10.17 9.30 -18.13
C ASP A 101 10.70 8.86 -19.51
N ALA A 102 11.85 8.18 -19.58
CA ALA A 102 12.34 7.62 -20.84
C ALA A 102 11.39 6.56 -21.41
N VAL A 103 11.00 6.73 -22.67
CA VAL A 103 10.07 5.86 -23.41
C VAL A 103 10.59 5.54 -24.81
N GLY A 104 10.41 4.30 -25.27
CA GLY A 104 10.72 3.93 -26.65
C GLY A 104 11.32 2.52 -26.80
N ALA A 105 11.34 2.03 -28.04
CA ALA A 105 11.90 0.71 -28.36
C ALA A 105 13.41 0.67 -28.06
N GLY A 106 13.81 -0.16 -27.10
CA GLY A 106 15.20 -0.32 -26.65
C GLY A 106 15.45 0.09 -25.19
N ILE A 107 14.51 0.79 -24.54
CA ILE A 107 14.54 1.00 -23.09
C ILE A 107 14.21 -0.31 -22.38
N GLN A 108 15.07 -0.69 -21.44
CA GLN A 108 14.98 -1.90 -20.62
C GLN A 108 14.79 -1.52 -19.15
N TYR A 109 14.22 -2.46 -18.38
CA TYR A 109 13.93 -2.27 -16.95
C TYR A 109 14.48 -3.44 -16.18
N GLY A 110 15.14 -3.17 -15.06
CA GLY A 110 15.71 -4.22 -14.24
C GLY A 110 16.80 -3.72 -13.32
N VAL A 111 17.33 -4.65 -12.53
CA VAL A 111 18.68 -4.52 -11.98
C VAL A 111 19.64 -4.44 -13.16
N LEU A 112 20.53 -3.45 -13.13
CA LEU A 112 21.45 -3.24 -14.23
C LEU A 112 22.41 -4.45 -14.35
N PRO A 113 22.45 -5.15 -15.48
CA PRO A 113 23.27 -6.35 -15.59
C PRO A 113 24.76 -5.99 -15.60
N ASP A 114 25.58 -6.81 -14.93
CA ASP A 114 27.05 -6.66 -14.90
C ASP A 114 27.70 -6.83 -16.29
N LYS A 115 26.95 -7.34 -17.27
CA LYS A 115 27.41 -7.60 -18.64
C LYS A 115 26.38 -7.11 -19.65
N ALA A 116 26.85 -6.50 -20.73
CA ALA A 116 26.01 -6.10 -21.85
C ALA A 116 25.34 -7.34 -22.49
N PRO A 117 24.04 -7.30 -22.82
CA PRO A 117 23.38 -8.41 -23.50
C PRO A 117 24.00 -8.65 -24.88
N ALA A 118 24.14 -9.93 -25.27
CA ALA A 118 24.64 -10.29 -26.59
C ALA A 118 23.70 -9.74 -27.69
N PRO A 119 24.22 -9.23 -28.81
CA PRO A 119 23.40 -8.67 -29.87
C PRO A 119 22.48 -9.74 -30.44
N THR A 120 21.17 -9.59 -30.22
CA THR A 120 20.15 -10.43 -30.86
C THR A 120 20.13 -10.10 -32.35
N LYS A 121 20.52 -11.07 -33.18
CA LYS A 121 20.34 -10.99 -34.64
C LYS A 121 18.84 -11.00 -34.94
N THR A 122 18.27 -9.85 -35.21
CA THR A 122 16.94 -9.72 -35.80
C THR A 122 16.99 -10.44 -37.16
N LYS A 123 16.33 -11.61 -37.27
CA LYS A 123 16.13 -12.27 -38.55
C LYS A 123 15.12 -11.46 -39.35
N THR A 124 15.61 -10.50 -40.13
CA THR A 124 14.86 -9.90 -41.23
C THR A 124 14.60 -10.98 -42.28
N LYS A 125 13.35 -11.44 -42.41
CA LYS A 125 12.92 -12.17 -43.60
C LYS A 125 12.75 -11.16 -44.73
N SER A 126 13.67 -11.15 -45.68
CA SER A 126 13.50 -10.44 -46.95
C SER A 126 12.44 -11.15 -47.80
N PRO A 127 11.47 -10.44 -48.42
CA PRO A 127 10.58 -11.02 -49.41
C PRO A 127 11.26 -10.99 -50.78
N THR A 128 11.57 -12.15 -51.32
CA THR A 128 11.86 -12.33 -52.75
C THR A 128 10.69 -13.08 -53.39
N SER A 129 9.91 -12.39 -54.23
CA SER A 129 9.38 -12.99 -55.47
C SER A 129 8.76 -11.93 -56.39
N LYS A 130 9.25 -11.94 -57.62
CA LYS A 130 8.83 -11.21 -58.83
C LYS A 130 7.41 -11.63 -59.28
N PRO A 131 6.63 -10.79 -60.00
CA PRO A 131 5.20 -10.99 -60.23
C PRO A 131 4.87 -11.74 -61.53
N SER A 132 3.72 -12.44 -61.55
CA SER A 132 3.07 -12.94 -62.77
C SER A 132 1.52 -12.91 -62.64
N PRO A 133 0.76 -12.85 -63.75
CA PRO A 133 -0.50 -12.07 -63.92
C PRO A 133 -1.81 -12.92 -63.78
N PRO A 134 -3.02 -12.31 -63.89
CA PRO A 134 -4.21 -12.70 -63.14
C PRO A 134 -5.06 -13.79 -63.80
N ALA A 135 -5.79 -14.56 -62.97
CA ALA A 135 -6.90 -15.40 -63.41
C ALA A 135 -8.19 -15.02 -62.66
N VAL A 136 -9.24 -14.92 -63.47
CA VAL A 136 -10.61 -14.49 -63.19
C VAL A 136 -11.46 -15.64 -62.60
N GLY A 137 -12.47 -15.28 -61.80
CA GLY A 137 -13.57 -16.14 -61.34
C GLY A 137 -13.59 -16.20 -59.81
N GLY A 138 -14.56 -15.65 -59.08
CA GLY A 138 -16.01 -15.66 -59.28
C GLY A 138 -16.60 -16.28 -58.02
N GLY A 139 -17.10 -15.46 -57.08
CA GLY A 139 -17.68 -15.93 -55.82
C GLY A 139 -18.03 -14.80 -54.85
N THR A 140 -19.32 -14.64 -54.62
CA THR A 140 -20.09 -13.69 -53.77
C THR A 140 -19.56 -13.56 -52.31
N PRO A 141 -19.79 -12.43 -51.60
CA PRO A 141 -19.14 -12.16 -50.32
C PRO A 141 -19.85 -12.88 -49.15
N ALA A 142 -19.09 -13.66 -48.39
CA ALA A 142 -19.48 -14.16 -47.07
C ALA A 142 -18.78 -13.32 -45.98
N THR A 143 -19.60 -12.77 -45.09
CA THR A 143 -19.25 -12.04 -43.87
C THR A 143 -18.39 -12.89 -42.93
N GLY A 144 -17.12 -12.50 -42.76
CA GLY A 144 -16.17 -13.09 -41.82
C GLY A 144 -16.13 -12.33 -40.49
N THR A 145 -16.59 -13.01 -39.44
CA THR A 145 -16.75 -12.55 -38.06
C THR A 145 -15.41 -12.22 -37.39
N ARG A 146 -15.36 -11.07 -36.71
CA ARG A 146 -14.30 -10.62 -35.80
C ARG A 146 -14.12 -11.62 -34.64
N PRO A 147 -12.90 -12.01 -34.25
CA PRO A 147 -12.70 -12.77 -33.02
C PRO A 147 -13.02 -11.88 -31.81
N SER A 148 -14.05 -12.28 -31.07
CA SER A 148 -14.46 -11.69 -29.80
C SER A 148 -13.48 -12.12 -28.69
N PRO A 149 -13.01 -11.23 -27.80
CA PRO A 149 -12.24 -11.63 -26.63
C PRO A 149 -13.07 -12.51 -25.71
N GLY A 150 -12.47 -13.61 -25.26
CA GLY A 150 -13.10 -14.68 -24.48
C GLY A 150 -13.80 -14.19 -23.22
N ALA A 151 -15.02 -14.71 -23.04
CA ALA A 151 -15.81 -14.57 -21.84
C ALA A 151 -15.10 -15.18 -20.62
N ILE A 152 -15.25 -14.50 -19.49
CA ILE A 152 -14.99 -14.98 -18.14
C ILE A 152 -15.87 -16.21 -17.91
N PRO A 153 -15.37 -17.35 -17.40
CA PRO A 153 -16.22 -18.48 -17.08
C PRO A 153 -17.05 -18.16 -15.83
N SER A 154 -18.27 -17.67 -16.03
CA SER A 154 -19.37 -17.80 -15.08
C SER A 154 -19.86 -19.25 -15.13
N GLY A 155 -19.59 -20.03 -14.09
CA GLY A 155 -20.14 -21.39 -14.02
C GLY A 155 -19.45 -22.33 -13.04
N VAL A 156 -19.68 -22.12 -11.74
CA VAL A 156 -19.86 -23.25 -10.82
C VAL A 156 -20.97 -22.86 -9.86
N ALA A 157 -22.18 -23.27 -10.21
CA ALA A 157 -23.29 -23.31 -9.28
C ALA A 157 -23.02 -24.48 -8.31
N SER A 158 -22.37 -24.21 -7.18
CA SER A 158 -22.47 -25.11 -6.03
C SER A 158 -23.83 -24.86 -5.38
N GLN A 159 -24.79 -25.74 -5.66
CA GLN A 159 -25.91 -25.93 -4.77
C GLN A 159 -25.36 -26.37 -3.42
N GLN A 160 -25.47 -25.54 -2.38
CA GLN A 160 -25.34 -25.99 -1.01
C GLN A 160 -26.49 -25.48 -0.16
N THR A 161 -27.07 -26.46 0.53
CA THR A 161 -28.20 -26.44 1.45
C THR A 161 -28.00 -25.48 2.62
N PRO A 162 -29.10 -24.99 3.24
CA PRO A 162 -29.01 -24.11 4.39
C PRO A 162 -28.60 -24.93 5.63
N GLY A 163 -27.32 -24.90 5.97
CA GLY A 163 -26.76 -25.50 7.18
C GLY A 163 -25.48 -24.77 7.59
N GLY A 164 -25.50 -24.13 8.75
CA GLY A 164 -24.48 -23.17 9.19
C GLY A 164 -23.07 -23.73 9.28
N SER A 165 -22.16 -23.15 8.49
CA SER A 165 -20.77 -22.90 8.89
C SER A 165 -20.23 -21.71 8.09
N THR A 166 -19.96 -20.60 8.80
CA THR A 166 -19.42 -19.35 8.25
C THR A 166 -17.90 -19.45 8.11
N GLY A 167 -17.42 -20.25 7.15
CA GLY A 167 -16.00 -20.35 6.80
C GLY A 167 -15.68 -19.64 5.49
N CYS A 168 -14.61 -18.84 5.44
CA CYS A 168 -14.08 -18.34 4.16
C CYS A 168 -13.54 -19.54 3.37
N ALA A 169 -13.82 -19.61 2.07
CA ALA A 169 -13.25 -20.62 1.19
C ALA A 169 -11.75 -20.33 0.96
N SER A 170 -10.93 -21.38 0.96
CA SER A 170 -9.48 -21.27 0.73
C SER A 170 -9.16 -21.08 -0.75
N ALA A 171 -8.73 -19.89 -1.16
CA ALA A 171 -8.10 -19.65 -2.45
C ALA A 171 -6.57 -19.87 -2.37
N ALA A 172 -5.99 -20.42 -3.43
CA ALA A 172 -4.56 -20.71 -3.50
C ALA A 172 -3.72 -19.43 -3.69
N ALA A 173 -2.60 -19.32 -2.97
CA ALA A 173 -1.59 -18.28 -3.18
C ALA A 173 -0.87 -18.48 -4.53
N SER A 174 -0.60 -17.40 -5.25
CA SER A 174 0.18 -17.41 -6.49
C SER A 174 1.60 -16.92 -6.23
N SER A 175 2.61 -17.64 -6.71
CA SER A 175 4.02 -17.53 -6.28
C SER A 175 4.92 -16.64 -7.15
N THR A 176 4.39 -15.92 -8.13
CA THR A 176 5.20 -15.01 -8.96
C THR A 176 5.58 -13.76 -8.16
N LYS A 177 6.84 -13.64 -7.76
CA LYS A 177 7.39 -12.47 -7.04
C LYS A 177 7.70 -11.32 -8.00
N SER A 178 7.38 -10.09 -7.60
CA SER A 178 7.51 -8.88 -8.41
C SER A 178 7.93 -7.69 -7.54
N ASP A 179 9.21 -7.29 -7.61
CA ASP A 179 9.75 -6.21 -6.76
C ASP A 179 9.67 -4.81 -7.39
N TRP A 180 9.21 -4.68 -8.63
CA TRP A 180 9.25 -3.40 -9.36
C TRP A 180 8.55 -2.26 -8.61
N ALA A 181 7.42 -2.55 -7.96
CA ALA A 181 6.61 -1.54 -7.27
C ALA A 181 7.40 -0.94 -6.10
N ARG A 182 8.01 -1.80 -5.29
CA ARG A 182 8.87 -1.40 -4.17
C ARG A 182 10.08 -0.61 -4.66
N LEU A 183 10.73 -1.09 -5.72
CA LEU A 183 11.96 -0.49 -6.22
C LEU A 183 11.71 0.86 -6.91
N ARG A 184 10.62 0.99 -7.68
CA ARG A 184 10.25 2.25 -8.32
C ARG A 184 9.78 3.29 -7.30
N LEU A 185 8.96 2.89 -6.33
CA LEU A 185 8.46 3.80 -5.31
C LEU A 185 9.58 4.23 -4.34
N ALA A 186 10.54 3.34 -4.03
CA ALA A 186 11.69 3.60 -3.16
C ALA A 186 11.32 4.31 -1.85
N ALA A 187 10.23 3.86 -1.21
CA ALA A 187 9.66 4.49 -0.01
C ALA A 187 10.65 4.54 1.18
N ASP A 188 11.65 3.67 1.17
CA ASP A 188 12.74 3.65 2.14
C ASP A 188 13.58 4.94 2.16
N LYS A 189 13.59 5.70 1.05
CA LYS A 189 14.20 7.04 1.00
C LYS A 189 13.53 8.04 1.94
N ALA A 190 12.26 7.86 2.29
CA ALA A 190 11.54 8.72 3.22
C ALA A 190 11.81 8.39 4.70
N TRP A 191 12.17 7.14 4.99
CA TRP A 191 12.25 6.59 6.35
C TRP A 191 13.22 7.26 7.32
N PRO A 192 14.34 7.90 6.88
CA PRO A 192 15.17 8.69 7.78
C PRO A 192 14.43 9.88 8.42
N GLN A 193 13.40 10.43 7.75
CA GLN A 193 12.59 11.53 8.29
C GLN A 193 11.23 11.07 8.81
N SER A 194 10.56 10.15 8.12
CA SER A 194 9.25 9.66 8.53
C SER A 194 9.00 8.22 8.11
N ARG A 195 8.39 7.47 9.03
CA ARG A 195 7.96 6.08 8.80
C ARG A 195 6.44 5.90 8.99
N GLY A 196 5.70 7.00 9.17
CA GLY A 196 4.24 6.99 9.36
C GLY A 196 3.78 6.82 10.82
N LYS A 197 4.70 6.96 11.79
CA LYS A 197 4.41 6.80 13.21
C LYS A 197 3.28 7.72 13.67
N GLY A 198 2.32 7.17 14.41
CA GLY A 198 1.18 7.92 14.97
C GLY A 198 0.03 8.16 13.99
N GLN A 199 0.17 7.77 12.72
CA GLN A 199 -0.91 7.85 11.74
C GLN A 199 -1.77 6.58 11.75
N VAL A 200 -3.08 6.77 11.68
CA VAL A 200 -4.07 5.69 11.58
C VAL A 200 -4.64 5.72 10.17
N VAL A 201 -4.30 4.70 9.38
CA VAL A 201 -4.79 4.53 8.00
C VAL A 201 -5.98 3.58 8.03
N ALA A 202 -7.19 4.09 7.82
CA ALA A 202 -8.35 3.24 7.72
C ALA A 202 -8.44 2.59 6.34
N VAL A 203 -8.48 1.26 6.29
CA VAL A 203 -8.70 0.50 5.05
C VAL A 203 -10.18 0.13 5.02
N ILE A 204 -10.95 0.82 4.16
CA ILE A 204 -12.39 0.60 3.98
C ILE A 204 -12.59 -0.32 2.77
N ASP A 205 -12.68 -1.62 3.02
CA ASP A 205 -12.71 -2.65 1.97
C ASP A 205 -13.32 -3.98 2.49
N SER A 206 -12.78 -5.15 2.12
CA SER A 206 -13.27 -6.48 2.51
C SER A 206 -12.85 -6.96 3.91
N GLY A 207 -12.17 -6.09 4.68
CA GLY A 207 -11.50 -6.42 5.93
C GLY A 207 -9.99 -6.60 5.75
N VAL A 208 -9.27 -6.92 6.82
CA VAL A 208 -7.81 -7.17 6.76
C VAL A 208 -7.50 -8.39 7.60
N ASN A 209 -6.78 -9.38 7.05
CA ASN A 209 -6.31 -10.50 7.86
C ASN A 209 -5.18 -10.07 8.82
N GLY A 210 -5.56 -9.58 10.00
CA GLY A 210 -4.62 -8.99 10.97
C GLY A 210 -3.72 -9.99 11.70
N VAL A 211 -4.00 -11.29 11.61
CA VAL A 211 -3.21 -12.34 12.29
C VAL A 211 -2.00 -12.81 11.49
N MET A 212 -1.84 -12.33 10.24
CA MET A 212 -0.65 -12.65 9.43
C MET A 212 0.62 -12.14 10.11
N PRO A 213 1.72 -12.94 10.17
CA PRO A 213 2.98 -12.52 10.79
C PRO A 213 3.53 -11.19 10.27
N GLN A 214 3.36 -10.93 8.98
CA GLN A 214 3.78 -9.69 8.31
C GLN A 214 2.95 -8.48 8.76
N LEU A 215 1.71 -8.66 9.23
CA LEU A 215 0.80 -7.58 9.65
C LEU A 215 0.66 -7.48 11.18
N ALA A 216 1.17 -8.47 11.91
CA ALA A 216 1.06 -8.56 13.36
C ALA A 216 1.53 -7.28 14.05
N GLY A 217 0.71 -6.70 14.92
CA GLY A 217 1.00 -5.48 15.67
C GLY A 217 0.97 -4.19 14.84
N ARG A 218 0.51 -4.22 13.59
CA ARG A 218 0.24 -3.04 12.76
C ARG A 218 -1.23 -2.87 12.40
N VAL A 219 -2.04 -3.92 12.55
CA VAL A 219 -3.47 -3.92 12.26
C VAL A 219 -4.25 -3.89 13.57
N ALA A 220 -5.13 -2.89 13.73
CA ALA A 220 -6.07 -2.81 14.85
C ALA A 220 -7.28 -3.73 14.62
N GLY A 221 -8.07 -3.99 15.67
CA GLY A 221 -9.27 -4.82 15.54
C GLY A 221 -10.32 -4.25 14.57
N GLY A 222 -10.41 -2.92 14.48
CA GLY A 222 -11.34 -2.25 13.56
C GLY A 222 -12.80 -2.66 13.74
N SER A 223 -13.59 -2.50 12.68
CA SER A 223 -15.04 -2.72 12.71
C SER A 223 -15.53 -3.43 11.46
N ASP A 224 -16.51 -4.32 11.64
CA ASP A 224 -17.32 -4.86 10.56
C ASP A 224 -18.66 -4.13 10.50
N ILE A 225 -18.91 -3.44 9.38
CA ILE A 225 -20.15 -2.69 9.15
C ILE A 225 -21.25 -3.62 8.63
N VAL A 226 -20.89 -4.74 7.99
CA VAL A 226 -21.84 -5.74 7.48
C VAL A 226 -22.37 -6.61 8.63
N GLN A 227 -21.54 -6.90 9.63
CA GLN A 227 -21.93 -7.62 10.85
C GLN A 227 -21.63 -6.76 12.09
N PRO A 228 -22.57 -5.92 12.54
CA PRO A 228 -22.38 -5.04 13.68
C PRO A 228 -21.88 -5.78 14.92
N GLY A 229 -20.94 -5.18 15.64
CA GLY A 229 -20.33 -5.75 16.85
C GLY A 229 -19.17 -6.70 16.59
N ARG A 230 -18.83 -7.00 15.33
CA ARG A 230 -17.64 -7.76 14.96
C ARG A 230 -16.48 -6.84 14.56
N ARG A 231 -15.28 -7.41 14.64
CA ARG A 231 -14.02 -6.79 14.21
C ARG A 231 -13.87 -6.83 12.69
N GLY A 232 -13.13 -5.86 12.14
CA GLY A 232 -12.75 -5.80 10.73
C GLY A 232 -11.47 -6.57 10.39
N ASP A 233 -10.81 -7.17 11.39
CA ASP A 233 -9.53 -7.88 11.30
C ASP A 233 -9.62 -9.31 10.69
N THR A 234 -10.64 -9.55 9.85
CA THR A 234 -10.81 -10.78 9.08
C THR A 234 -11.19 -10.44 7.64
N ASP A 235 -10.56 -11.09 6.67
CA ASP A 235 -10.75 -10.84 5.25
C ASP A 235 -10.95 -12.16 4.48
N CYS A 236 -12.12 -12.32 3.85
CA CYS A 236 -12.42 -13.47 2.98
C CYS A 236 -12.07 -13.22 1.50
N LEU A 237 -11.98 -11.96 1.07
CA LEU A 237 -11.82 -11.59 -0.34
C LEU A 237 -10.37 -11.22 -0.69
N GLY A 238 -9.58 -10.88 0.32
CA GLY A 238 -8.13 -10.65 0.23
C GLY A 238 -7.74 -9.24 -0.21
N THR A 239 -8.66 -8.45 -0.76
CA THR A 239 -8.35 -7.12 -1.31
C THR A 239 -7.96 -6.12 -0.23
N GLY A 240 -8.61 -6.13 0.93
CA GLY A 240 -8.24 -5.22 2.03
C GLY A 240 -6.93 -5.65 2.69
N THR A 241 -6.67 -6.96 2.81
CA THR A 241 -5.35 -7.48 3.22
C THR A 241 -4.25 -7.06 2.26
N ALA A 242 -4.51 -7.09 0.96
CA ALA A 242 -3.57 -6.66 -0.06
C ALA A 242 -3.27 -5.15 0.01
N MET A 243 -4.27 -4.32 0.34
CA MET A 243 -4.07 -2.89 0.61
C MET A 243 -3.25 -2.68 1.90
N ALA A 244 -3.62 -3.34 2.99
CA ALA A 244 -2.93 -3.20 4.27
C ALA A 244 -1.45 -3.61 4.17
N ALA A 245 -1.14 -4.64 3.39
CA ALA A 245 0.22 -5.10 3.19
C ALA A 245 1.12 -4.06 2.50
N VAL A 246 0.65 -3.41 1.43
CA VAL A 246 1.44 -2.34 0.79
C VAL A 246 1.60 -1.10 1.68
N VAL A 247 0.73 -0.92 2.69
CA VAL A 247 0.85 0.17 3.66
C VAL A 247 1.83 -0.18 4.78
N VAL A 248 1.67 -1.30 5.49
CA VAL A 248 2.35 -1.56 6.78
C VAL A 248 3.04 -2.92 6.93
N ALA A 249 3.11 -3.75 5.87
CA ALA A 249 3.72 -5.08 6.02
C ALA A 249 5.16 -4.99 6.55
N LYS A 250 5.43 -5.79 7.58
CA LYS A 250 6.77 -5.98 8.13
C LYS A 250 7.56 -6.93 7.25
N GLN A 251 8.85 -6.66 7.17
CA GLN A 251 9.79 -7.66 6.69
C GLN A 251 9.88 -8.80 7.69
N VAL A 252 9.42 -9.98 7.30
CA VAL A 252 9.62 -11.25 8.01
C VAL A 252 10.60 -12.07 7.17
N SER A 253 11.51 -12.82 7.81
CA SER A 253 12.67 -13.52 7.22
C SER A 253 12.52 -13.93 5.74
N GLY A 254 13.43 -13.46 4.87
CA GLY A 254 13.61 -13.94 3.48
C GLY A 254 12.41 -13.73 2.56
N ASP A 255 12.39 -12.59 1.87
CA ASP A 255 11.41 -12.15 0.86
C ASP A 255 9.92 -12.10 1.28
N GLY A 256 9.34 -10.91 1.13
CA GLY A 256 7.92 -10.64 1.29
C GLY A 256 7.64 -9.14 1.07
N PRO A 257 6.40 -8.74 0.82
CA PRO A 257 6.06 -7.34 0.67
C PRO A 257 6.43 -6.56 1.94
N VAL A 258 7.04 -5.39 1.77
CA VAL A 258 7.31 -4.44 2.84
C VAL A 258 6.44 -3.21 2.59
N GLY A 259 5.72 -2.79 3.64
CA GLY A 259 4.84 -1.63 3.58
C GLY A 259 5.61 -0.32 3.44
N ALA A 260 5.05 0.62 2.68
CA ALA A 260 5.68 1.92 2.44
C ALA A 260 5.70 2.82 3.69
N ALA A 261 4.72 2.69 4.59
CA ALA A 261 4.63 3.43 5.86
C ALA A 261 4.71 2.46 7.07
N PRO A 262 5.88 1.87 7.33
CA PRO A 262 6.01 0.70 8.18
C PRO A 262 5.66 0.96 9.65
N ASP A 263 5.63 2.22 10.12
CA ASP A 263 5.27 2.59 11.50
C ASP A 263 3.86 3.15 11.66
N ALA A 264 3.06 3.20 10.59
CA ALA A 264 1.63 3.51 10.67
C ALA A 264 0.83 2.35 11.29
N THR A 265 -0.42 2.64 11.67
CA THR A 265 -1.40 1.64 12.10
C THR A 265 -2.51 1.54 11.08
N VAL A 266 -2.85 0.33 10.65
CA VAL A 266 -4.03 0.06 9.81
C VAL A 266 -5.25 -0.18 10.68
N LEU A 267 -6.33 0.55 10.40
CA LEU A 267 -7.65 0.34 10.99
C LEU A 267 -8.57 -0.31 9.94
N PRO A 268 -8.91 -1.60 10.05
CA PRO A 268 -9.76 -2.25 9.06
C PRO A 268 -11.23 -1.89 9.28
N ILE A 269 -11.90 -1.43 8.23
CA ILE A 269 -13.34 -1.22 8.21
C ILE A 269 -13.93 -2.12 7.12
N ARG A 270 -14.51 -3.24 7.54
CA ARG A 270 -15.04 -4.25 6.63
C ARG A 270 -16.44 -3.87 6.17
N ILE A 271 -16.61 -3.78 4.85
CA ILE A 271 -17.89 -3.50 4.17
C ILE A 271 -18.29 -4.57 3.15
N ALA A 272 -17.41 -5.54 2.87
CA ALA A 272 -17.68 -6.64 1.94
C ALA A 272 -17.25 -7.98 2.54
N VAL A 273 -18.08 -9.01 2.37
CA VAL A 273 -17.80 -10.38 2.84
C VAL A 273 -17.85 -11.37 1.68
N ASN A 274 -19.00 -11.50 0.98
CA ASN A 274 -19.21 -12.50 -0.09
C ASN A 274 -19.90 -11.95 -1.38
N GLN A 275 -20.15 -10.62 -1.47
CA GLN A 275 -21.00 -9.87 -2.46
C GLN A 275 -22.52 -10.11 -2.32
N PRO A 276 -23.41 -9.11 -2.52
CA PRO A 276 -23.36 -7.91 -3.37
C PRO A 276 -22.73 -6.68 -2.71
N ALA A 277 -22.43 -5.66 -3.51
CA ALA A 277 -21.85 -4.39 -3.09
C ALA A 277 -22.56 -3.81 -1.85
N ALA A 278 -21.77 -3.30 -0.90
CA ALA A 278 -22.27 -2.54 0.23
C ALA A 278 -23.23 -1.44 -0.27
N THR A 279 -24.41 -1.30 0.34
CA THR A 279 -25.30 -0.20 -0.02
C THR A 279 -24.61 1.14 0.24
N PRO A 280 -24.99 2.23 -0.45
CA PRO A 280 -24.42 3.55 -0.18
C PRO A 280 -24.49 3.96 1.30
N GLU A 281 -25.52 3.52 2.04
CA GLU A 281 -25.65 3.73 3.48
C GLU A 281 -24.55 3.02 4.27
N VAL A 282 -24.24 1.77 3.93
CA VAL A 282 -23.16 1.01 4.55
C VAL A 282 -21.82 1.68 4.26
N GLN A 283 -21.60 2.14 3.03
CA GLN A 283 -20.36 2.81 2.64
C GLN A 283 -20.17 4.16 3.35
N ALA A 284 -21.21 5.00 3.40
CA ALA A 284 -21.18 6.26 4.13
C ALA A 284 -20.95 6.03 5.63
N LYS A 285 -21.65 5.05 6.21
CA LYS A 285 -21.46 4.67 7.62
C LYS A 285 -20.05 4.18 7.91
N ALA A 286 -19.42 3.47 6.97
CA ALA A 286 -18.05 3.01 7.10
C ALA A 286 -17.06 4.17 7.16
N ILE A 287 -17.23 5.17 6.28
CA ILE A 287 -16.43 6.41 6.28
C ILE A 287 -16.58 7.15 7.62
N GLU A 288 -17.82 7.35 8.08
CA GLU A 288 -18.09 7.98 9.38
C GLU A 288 -17.46 7.22 10.55
N THR A 289 -17.53 5.89 10.52
CA THR A 289 -16.96 5.01 11.54
C THR A 289 -15.44 5.12 11.58
N ALA A 290 -14.79 5.14 10.43
CA ALA A 290 -13.35 5.33 10.31
C ALA A 290 -12.89 6.67 10.89
N VAL A 291 -13.57 7.75 10.51
CA VAL A 291 -13.27 9.10 11.00
C VAL A 291 -13.49 9.20 12.51
N SER A 292 -14.60 8.64 13.01
CA SER A 292 -14.91 8.64 14.45
C SER A 292 -13.93 7.82 15.28
N ALA A 293 -13.31 6.80 14.68
CA ALA A 293 -12.27 5.98 15.29
C ALA A 293 -10.87 6.63 15.25
N GLY A 294 -10.75 7.87 14.76
CA GLY A 294 -9.51 8.64 14.77
C GLY A 294 -8.59 8.37 13.58
N ALA A 295 -9.12 7.83 12.47
CA ALA A 295 -8.35 7.70 11.24
C ALA A 295 -7.88 9.07 10.73
N THR A 296 -6.59 9.18 10.39
CA THR A 296 -5.99 10.37 9.80
C THR A 296 -5.90 10.30 8.28
N VAL A 297 -5.98 9.08 7.73
CA VAL A 297 -6.04 8.79 6.30
C VAL A 297 -7.10 7.72 6.05
N LEU A 298 -7.96 7.91 5.04
CA LEU A 298 -8.90 6.90 4.55
C LEU A 298 -8.40 6.34 3.21
N ALA A 299 -8.15 5.04 3.16
CA ALA A 299 -7.89 4.28 1.95
C ALA A 299 -9.19 3.60 1.50
N LEU A 300 -9.87 4.17 0.51
CA LEU A 300 -11.16 3.68 0.01
C LEU A 300 -10.92 2.63 -1.07
N GLY A 301 -11.28 1.39 -0.75
CA GLY A 301 -11.08 0.25 -1.64
C GLY A 301 -12.18 0.08 -2.69
N THR A 302 -12.23 -1.09 -3.33
CA THR A 302 -13.03 -1.29 -4.56
C THR A 302 -14.54 -1.34 -4.34
N TYR A 303 -14.98 -1.46 -3.09
CA TYR A 303 -16.38 -1.56 -2.69
C TYR A 303 -17.01 -0.22 -2.32
N VAL A 304 -16.25 0.88 -2.42
CA VAL A 304 -16.74 2.24 -2.18
C VAL A 304 -17.01 2.91 -3.52
N ASP A 305 -18.22 3.44 -3.68
CA ASP A 305 -18.70 4.09 -4.88
C ASP A 305 -18.89 5.59 -4.65
N ALA A 306 -17.86 6.37 -4.94
CA ALA A 306 -17.88 7.83 -4.82
C ALA A 306 -18.77 8.53 -5.87
N SER A 307 -19.41 7.78 -6.79
CA SER A 307 -20.46 8.33 -7.66
C SER A 307 -21.80 8.51 -6.96
N ASP A 308 -22.03 7.82 -5.85
CA ASP A 308 -23.22 8.02 -5.05
C ASP A 308 -23.12 9.30 -4.22
N ALA A 309 -24.15 10.13 -4.27
CA ALA A 309 -24.19 11.43 -3.61
C ALA A 309 -23.99 11.32 -2.07
N LYS A 310 -24.53 10.27 -1.44
CA LYS A 310 -24.42 10.06 0.00
C LYS A 310 -22.99 9.68 0.39
N VAL A 311 -22.37 8.83 -0.40
CA VAL A 311 -20.97 8.42 -0.20
C VAL A 311 -20.05 9.62 -0.41
N ALA A 312 -20.26 10.40 -1.46
CA ALA A 312 -19.48 11.58 -1.73
C ALA A 312 -19.65 12.68 -0.66
N GLN A 313 -20.85 12.83 -0.08
CA GLN A 313 -21.08 13.71 1.07
C GLN A 313 -20.32 13.23 2.33
N ALA A 314 -20.29 11.92 2.58
CA ALA A 314 -19.50 11.35 3.69
C ALA A 314 -17.99 11.61 3.49
N ILE A 315 -17.49 11.46 2.26
CA ILE A 315 -16.10 11.81 1.89
C ILE A 315 -15.83 13.29 2.17
N ALA A 316 -16.69 14.19 1.68
CA ALA A 316 -16.53 15.62 1.90
C ALA A 316 -16.51 15.95 3.41
N THR A 317 -17.34 15.28 4.21
CA THR A 317 -17.38 15.44 5.66
C THR A 317 -16.11 14.92 6.35
N ALA A 318 -15.49 13.85 5.85
CA ALA A 318 -14.21 13.38 6.35
C ALA A 318 -13.10 14.43 6.10
N ILE A 319 -13.11 15.05 4.91
CA ILE A 319 -12.15 16.10 4.54
C ILE A 319 -12.30 17.34 5.41
N THR A 320 -13.52 17.79 5.70
CA THR A 320 -13.73 18.94 6.61
C THR A 320 -13.29 18.65 8.05
N ARG A 321 -13.17 17.37 8.42
CA ARG A 321 -12.58 16.90 9.69
C ARG A 321 -11.07 16.66 9.60
N ASN A 322 -10.42 17.21 8.58
CA ASN A 322 -8.97 17.15 8.37
C ASN A 322 -8.42 15.73 8.14
N VAL A 323 -9.22 14.86 7.52
CA VAL A 323 -8.80 13.50 7.15
C VAL A 323 -8.46 13.46 5.66
N VAL A 324 -7.29 12.93 5.31
CA VAL A 324 -6.89 12.73 3.90
C VAL A 324 -7.67 11.55 3.34
N VAL A 325 -8.29 11.70 2.17
CA VAL A 325 -9.05 10.62 1.53
C VAL A 325 -8.36 10.20 0.24
N VAL A 326 -8.10 8.90 0.10
CA VAL A 326 -7.48 8.31 -1.09
C VAL A 326 -8.44 7.32 -1.71
N LEU A 327 -8.69 7.45 -3.01
CA LEU A 327 -9.65 6.63 -3.74
C LEU A 327 -9.24 6.44 -5.19
N GLY A 328 -9.74 5.37 -5.82
CA GLY A 328 -9.43 5.08 -7.21
C GLY A 328 -10.04 6.10 -8.17
N ALA A 329 -9.26 6.56 -9.14
CA ALA A 329 -9.75 7.47 -10.17
C ALA A 329 -10.98 6.89 -10.90
N PRO A 330 -11.95 7.74 -11.30
CA PRO A 330 -13.16 7.28 -11.97
C PRO A 330 -12.88 6.57 -13.27
N THR A 331 -13.72 5.60 -13.62
CA THR A 331 -13.77 5.01 -14.96
C THR A 331 -14.93 5.61 -15.75
N PRO A 332 -14.97 5.49 -17.09
CA PRO A 332 -16.11 5.97 -17.88
C PRO A 332 -17.47 5.41 -17.42
N ALA A 333 -17.48 4.22 -16.81
CA ALA A 333 -18.68 3.54 -16.31
C ALA A 333 -19.16 4.02 -14.92
N LYS A 334 -18.30 4.66 -14.13
CA LYS A 334 -18.60 5.14 -12.78
C LYS A 334 -18.20 6.61 -12.64
N GLN A 335 -19.05 7.49 -13.14
CA GLN A 335 -18.78 8.92 -13.10
C GLN A 335 -19.19 9.49 -11.73
N PRO A 336 -18.35 10.30 -11.07
CA PRO A 336 -18.75 11.00 -9.87
C PRO A 336 -20.01 11.81 -10.12
N ASP A 337 -20.92 11.86 -9.16
CA ASP A 337 -22.07 12.75 -9.23
C ASP A 337 -21.57 14.19 -9.48
N PRO A 338 -21.96 14.85 -10.58
CA PRO A 338 -21.55 16.23 -10.87
C PRO A 338 -21.94 17.23 -9.79
N GLN A 339 -22.96 16.92 -8.97
CA GLN A 339 -23.38 17.75 -7.85
C GLN A 339 -22.57 17.48 -6.58
N ALA A 340 -21.89 16.33 -6.49
CA ALA A 340 -21.07 15.97 -5.36
C ALA A 340 -19.73 16.72 -5.39
N LYS A 341 -19.61 17.74 -4.55
CA LYS A 341 -18.37 18.49 -4.34
C LYS A 341 -17.45 17.73 -3.38
N ILE A 342 -16.73 16.72 -3.89
CA ILE A 342 -15.62 16.11 -3.15
C ILE A 342 -14.51 17.16 -3.01
N GLY A 343 -14.12 17.49 -1.77
CA GLY A 343 -13.18 18.56 -1.47
C GLY A 343 -11.72 18.25 -1.84
N GLU A 344 -10.85 19.26 -1.77
CA GLU A 344 -9.44 19.16 -2.19
C GLU A 344 -8.55 18.27 -1.30
N GLY A 345 -9.07 17.79 -0.17
CA GLY A 345 -8.42 16.76 0.67
C GLY A 345 -8.55 15.33 0.14
N ALA A 346 -9.10 15.14 -1.06
CA ALA A 346 -9.16 13.85 -1.77
C ALA A 346 -8.01 13.71 -2.80
N LEU A 347 -7.53 12.48 -2.98
CA LEU A 347 -6.60 12.08 -4.05
C LEU A 347 -7.21 10.96 -4.90
N TRP A 348 -7.48 11.27 -6.17
CA TRP A 348 -7.91 10.31 -7.19
C TRP A 348 -6.71 9.62 -7.82
N VAL A 349 -6.58 8.32 -7.59
CA VAL A 349 -5.35 7.57 -7.93
C VAL A 349 -5.56 6.64 -9.12
N ALA A 350 -4.65 6.70 -10.08
CA ALA A 350 -4.51 5.69 -11.13
C ALA A 350 -3.49 4.62 -10.73
N GLY A 351 -3.88 3.35 -10.87
CA GLY A 351 -2.94 2.24 -10.79
C GLY A 351 -2.22 2.03 -12.10
N VAL A 352 -0.89 1.93 -12.07
CA VAL A 352 -0.05 1.68 -13.26
C VAL A 352 0.86 0.46 -13.09
N GLY A 353 1.29 -0.11 -14.21
CA GLY A 353 2.36 -1.11 -14.28
C GLY A 353 3.74 -0.49 -14.48
N VAL A 354 4.75 -1.37 -14.51
CA VAL A 354 6.14 -0.99 -14.81
C VAL A 354 6.28 -0.35 -16.19
N ASP A 355 5.39 -0.67 -17.12
CA ASP A 355 5.31 -0.13 -18.47
C ASP A 355 4.43 1.13 -18.58
N ASP A 356 4.10 1.75 -17.45
CA ASP A 356 3.26 2.94 -17.30
C ASP A 356 1.81 2.76 -17.78
N LYS A 357 1.40 1.53 -18.13
CA LYS A 357 0.01 1.25 -18.52
C LYS A 357 -0.90 1.20 -17.31
N TRP A 358 -2.10 1.72 -17.48
CA TRP A 358 -3.12 1.70 -16.44
C TRP A 358 -3.62 0.29 -16.12
N ALA A 359 -3.98 0.07 -14.86
CA ALA A 359 -4.62 -1.16 -14.38
C ALA A 359 -6.05 -1.33 -14.92
N VAL A 360 -6.76 -0.21 -15.14
CA VAL A 360 -8.09 -0.15 -15.75
C VAL A 360 -8.21 1.13 -16.59
N ASP A 361 -9.23 1.24 -17.44
CA ASP A 361 -9.47 2.45 -18.22
C ASP A 361 -10.02 3.58 -17.34
N TYR A 362 -9.14 4.47 -16.88
CA TYR A 362 -9.51 5.65 -16.11
C TYR A 362 -10.00 6.78 -17.01
N ARG A 363 -10.85 7.64 -16.47
CA ARG A 363 -11.25 8.84 -17.18
C ARG A 363 -10.08 9.82 -17.24
N LYS A 364 -9.83 10.37 -18.43
CA LYS A 364 -8.80 11.40 -18.61
C LYS A 364 -9.20 12.69 -17.89
N GLY A 365 -8.22 13.37 -17.31
CA GLY A 365 -8.37 14.62 -16.58
C GLY A 365 -8.92 14.48 -15.15
N THR A 366 -9.16 13.25 -14.67
CA THR A 366 -9.65 13.01 -13.30
C THR A 366 -8.61 12.38 -12.39
N VAL A 367 -7.45 11.99 -12.92
CA VAL A 367 -6.35 11.41 -12.15
C VAL A 367 -5.57 12.54 -11.49
N ASP A 368 -5.36 12.45 -10.18
CA ASP A 368 -4.47 13.35 -9.44
C ASP A 368 -3.03 12.85 -9.47
N VAL A 369 -2.83 11.56 -9.18
CA VAL A 369 -1.51 10.90 -9.15
C VAL A 369 -1.59 9.45 -9.61
N ALA A 370 -0.47 8.92 -10.08
CA ALA A 370 -0.28 7.52 -10.44
C ALA A 370 0.55 6.78 -9.39
N ALA A 371 0.21 5.52 -9.12
CA ALA A 371 0.93 4.67 -8.18
C ALA A 371 0.93 3.21 -8.66
N PRO A 372 1.76 2.32 -8.08
CA PRO A 372 1.77 0.91 -8.48
C PRO A 372 0.39 0.25 -8.36
N GLY A 373 -0.08 -0.32 -9.45
CA GLY A 373 -1.39 -0.97 -9.55
C GLY A 373 -1.45 -2.21 -10.45
N VAL A 374 -0.38 -2.58 -11.14
CA VAL A 374 -0.32 -3.79 -11.98
C VAL A 374 0.88 -4.65 -11.59
N ASN A 375 0.68 -5.95 -11.42
CA ASN A 375 1.71 -6.90 -10.99
C ASN A 375 2.42 -6.46 -9.69
N VAL A 376 1.64 -6.01 -8.71
CA VAL A 376 2.13 -5.58 -7.39
C VAL A 376 2.23 -6.80 -6.47
N SER A 377 3.40 -7.05 -5.90
CA SER A 377 3.56 -8.04 -4.83
C SER A 377 2.99 -7.52 -3.50
N SER A 378 2.14 -8.32 -2.88
CA SER A 378 1.42 -8.01 -1.64
C SER A 378 1.09 -9.30 -0.88
N LEU A 379 0.19 -9.24 0.09
CA LEU A 379 -0.34 -10.40 0.82
C LEU A 379 -1.76 -10.68 0.36
N GLY A 380 -2.03 -11.93 0.01
CA GLY A 380 -3.39 -12.43 -0.19
C GLY A 380 -3.97 -12.84 1.16
N GLY A 381 -5.21 -12.43 1.43
CA GLY A 381 -5.96 -12.86 2.60
C GLY A 381 -6.96 -13.94 2.22
N THR A 382 -6.86 -15.09 2.88
CA THR A 382 -8.04 -15.88 3.27
C THR A 382 -8.10 -15.84 4.78
N ALA A 383 -9.29 -15.84 5.38
CA ALA A 383 -9.39 -15.86 6.83
C ALA A 383 -8.64 -17.07 7.41
N PRO A 384 -8.08 -16.93 8.63
CA PRO A 384 -7.41 -18.03 9.29
C PRO A 384 -8.32 -19.25 9.39
N THR A 385 -7.81 -20.41 8.96
CA THR A 385 -8.39 -21.72 9.27
C THR A 385 -7.70 -22.28 10.51
N ALA A 386 -8.33 -23.22 11.23
CA ALA A 386 -7.76 -23.78 12.45
C ALA A 386 -6.32 -24.28 12.22
N GLY A 387 -5.34 -23.58 12.82
CA GLY A 387 -3.91 -23.90 12.73
C GLY A 387 -3.09 -23.15 11.67
N THR A 388 -3.69 -22.28 10.84
CA THR A 388 -2.94 -21.44 9.89
C THR A 388 -3.37 -19.97 9.97
N ALA A 389 -2.42 -19.05 9.78
CA ALA A 389 -2.73 -17.62 9.72
C ALA A 389 -3.61 -17.23 8.51
N GLY A 390 -3.82 -18.15 7.55
CA GLY A 390 -4.49 -17.89 6.28
C GLY A 390 -3.65 -17.01 5.35
N GLY A 391 -3.66 -17.28 4.04
CA GLY A 391 -3.00 -16.43 3.04
C GLY A 391 -1.46 -16.54 2.96
N GLY A 392 -0.87 -15.68 2.13
CA GLY A 392 0.57 -15.66 1.82
C GLY A 392 0.93 -14.57 0.81
N PRO A 393 2.21 -14.44 0.39
CA PRO A 393 2.58 -13.53 -0.67
C PRO A 393 1.80 -13.82 -1.96
N VAL A 394 1.29 -12.77 -2.58
CA VAL A 394 0.59 -12.82 -3.87
C VAL A 394 1.08 -11.69 -4.76
N THR A 395 0.89 -11.82 -6.07
CA THR A 395 1.02 -10.71 -7.00
C THR A 395 -0.33 -10.48 -7.68
N GLY A 396 -0.77 -9.24 -7.73
CA GLY A 396 -2.06 -8.88 -8.30
C GLY A 396 -2.06 -7.53 -9.01
N SER A 397 -3.18 -7.24 -9.66
CA SER A 397 -3.43 -5.99 -10.37
C SER A 397 -4.78 -5.42 -9.98
N GLY A 398 -4.85 -4.10 -9.83
CA GLY A 398 -6.05 -3.36 -9.46
C GLY A 398 -5.73 -2.01 -8.84
N THR A 399 -6.68 -1.08 -8.92
CA THR A 399 -6.54 0.27 -8.36
C THR A 399 -6.34 0.27 -6.84
N HIS A 400 -6.82 -0.76 -6.13
CA HIS A 400 -6.70 -0.85 -4.67
C HIS A 400 -5.23 -0.85 -4.19
N TYR A 401 -4.30 -1.46 -4.94
CA TYR A 401 -2.87 -1.38 -4.64
C TYR A 401 -2.36 0.07 -4.69
N ALA A 402 -2.79 0.81 -5.71
CA ALA A 402 -2.40 2.20 -5.93
C ALA A 402 -2.95 3.10 -4.81
N VAL A 403 -4.20 2.86 -4.39
CA VAL A 403 -4.81 3.51 -3.21
C VAL A 403 -4.01 3.21 -1.95
N GLY A 404 -3.61 1.95 -1.74
CA GLY A 404 -2.79 1.56 -0.59
C GLY A 404 -1.44 2.28 -0.52
N TYR A 405 -0.68 2.31 -1.62
CA TYR A 405 0.59 3.04 -1.68
C TYR A 405 0.43 4.54 -1.47
N THR A 406 -0.60 5.15 -2.07
CA THR A 406 -0.87 6.59 -1.90
C THR A 406 -1.28 6.92 -0.45
N ALA A 407 -2.08 6.06 0.18
CA ALA A 407 -2.43 6.21 1.59
C ALA A 407 -1.21 6.06 2.52
N ALA A 408 -0.26 5.20 2.16
CA ALA A 408 1.00 5.08 2.87
C ALA A 408 1.85 6.35 2.75
N GLU A 409 1.98 6.93 1.55
CA GLU A 409 2.66 8.20 1.35
C GLU A 409 1.99 9.35 2.14
N ALA A 410 0.66 9.43 2.12
CA ALA A 410 -0.08 10.38 2.96
C ALA A 410 0.22 10.20 4.45
N ALA A 411 0.32 8.97 4.94
CA ALA A 411 0.72 8.70 6.33
C ALA A 411 2.18 9.12 6.60
N LEU A 412 3.10 8.92 5.66
CA LEU A 412 4.48 9.40 5.78
C LEU A 412 4.53 10.93 5.89
N VAL A 413 3.82 11.64 5.01
CA VAL A 413 3.75 13.10 5.00
C VAL A 413 3.12 13.63 6.29
N ARG A 414 1.97 13.08 6.72
CA ARG A 414 1.30 13.51 7.96
C ARG A 414 2.13 13.27 9.22
N ALA A 415 2.96 12.22 9.25
CA ALA A 415 3.88 12.00 10.36
C ALA A 415 5.09 12.96 10.33
N ALA A 416 5.54 13.37 9.15
CA ALA A 416 6.63 14.35 9.00
C ALA A 416 6.17 15.78 9.30
N TYR A 417 4.94 16.12 8.91
CA TYR A 417 4.34 17.45 8.99
C TYR A 417 2.95 17.39 9.64
N PRO A 418 2.87 17.16 10.97
CA PRO A 418 1.61 16.92 11.68
C PRO A 418 0.64 18.13 11.68
N GLU A 419 1.13 19.33 11.42
CA GLU A 419 0.36 20.56 11.32
C GLU A 419 -0.35 20.74 9.97
N LEU A 420 0.05 20.00 8.92
CA LEU A 420 -0.56 20.16 7.61
C LEU A 420 -2.01 19.68 7.62
N THR A 421 -2.85 20.51 7.01
CA THR A 421 -4.23 20.14 6.71
C THR A 421 -4.29 19.03 5.66
N ALA A 422 -5.42 18.33 5.53
CA ALA A 422 -5.61 17.31 4.52
C ALA A 422 -5.38 17.85 3.11
N GLN A 423 -5.86 19.07 2.81
CA GLN A 423 -5.64 19.77 1.54
C GLN A 423 -4.16 20.07 1.29
N GLN A 424 -3.41 20.49 2.32
CA GLN A 424 -1.97 20.73 2.15
C GLN A 424 -1.20 19.42 1.95
N VAL A 425 -1.58 18.33 2.62
CA VAL A 425 -1.00 17.01 2.40
C VAL A 425 -1.23 16.52 0.97
N THR A 426 -2.47 16.65 0.44
CA THR A 426 -2.76 16.26 -0.94
C THR A 426 -2.06 17.14 -1.96
N HIS A 427 -1.98 18.45 -1.72
CA HIS A 427 -1.18 19.39 -2.52
C HIS A 427 0.28 18.98 -2.56
N ARG A 428 0.88 18.71 -1.40
CA ARG A 428 2.28 18.28 -1.27
C ARG A 428 2.55 17.02 -2.09
N ILE A 429 1.74 15.98 -1.92
CA ILE A 429 1.85 14.73 -2.71
C ILE A 429 1.80 15.01 -4.22
N LYS A 430 0.91 15.91 -4.66
CA LYS A 430 0.79 16.30 -6.07
C LYS A 430 2.06 17.00 -6.56
N VAL A 431 2.53 18.05 -5.89
CA VAL A 431 3.66 18.87 -6.38
C VAL A 431 5.03 18.21 -6.21
N THR A 432 5.12 17.11 -5.45
CA THR A 432 6.33 16.30 -5.30
C THR A 432 6.33 15.03 -6.15
N ALA A 433 5.26 14.74 -6.89
CA ALA A 433 5.18 13.59 -7.77
C ALA A 433 6.24 13.65 -8.89
N ASP A 434 6.79 12.49 -9.26
CA ASP A 434 7.68 12.35 -10.41
C ASP A 434 6.88 12.51 -11.70
N ARG A 435 7.26 13.46 -12.55
CA ARG A 435 6.56 13.74 -13.81
C ARG A 435 6.40 12.47 -14.65
N MET A 436 5.20 12.29 -15.21
CA MET A 436 4.87 11.20 -16.13
C MET A 436 4.18 11.71 -17.39
N GLY A 437 4.59 11.17 -18.53
CA GLY A 437 4.10 11.58 -19.85
C GLY A 437 4.71 12.89 -20.33
N ASP A 438 4.41 13.24 -21.58
CA ASP A 438 4.84 14.50 -22.18
C ASP A 438 3.89 15.64 -21.80
N GLY A 439 4.42 16.87 -21.66
CA GLY A 439 3.61 18.04 -21.29
C GLY A 439 3.50 18.27 -19.79
N ASP A 440 2.97 19.42 -19.39
CA ASP A 440 3.06 19.92 -18.00
C ASP A 440 2.02 19.27 -17.07
N PRO A 441 2.35 19.11 -15.77
CA PRO A 441 1.38 18.69 -14.78
C PRO A 441 0.30 19.79 -14.56
N PRO A 442 -0.97 19.42 -14.36
CA PRO A 442 -1.49 18.05 -14.40
C PRO A 442 -1.64 17.51 -15.83
N HIS A 443 -0.99 16.38 -16.11
CA HIS A 443 -1.11 15.64 -17.36
C HIS A 443 -2.47 14.94 -17.44
N SER A 444 -3.08 14.94 -18.64
CA SER A 444 -4.43 14.38 -18.84
C SER A 444 -4.60 12.91 -18.45
N GLN A 445 -3.52 12.13 -18.47
CA GLN A 445 -3.54 10.69 -18.17
C GLN A 445 -2.98 10.36 -16.78
N TYR A 446 -2.06 11.16 -16.25
CA TYR A 446 -1.28 10.79 -15.07
C TYR A 446 -1.37 11.82 -13.94
N GLY A 447 -2.19 12.87 -14.13
CA GLY A 447 -2.28 13.97 -13.19
C GLY A 447 -0.91 14.61 -12.99
N TRP A 448 -0.54 14.77 -11.74
CA TRP A 448 0.72 15.37 -11.35
C TRP A 448 1.93 14.45 -11.53
N GLY A 449 1.72 13.13 -11.68
CA GLY A 449 2.79 12.18 -11.93
C GLY A 449 2.74 10.94 -11.05
N PHE A 450 3.85 10.21 -10.99
CA PHE A 450 4.05 9.04 -10.14
C PHE A 450 4.36 9.46 -8.70
N LEU A 451 3.82 8.74 -7.72
CA LEU A 451 4.17 8.92 -6.31
C LEU A 451 5.69 8.94 -6.05
N ASN A 452 6.13 9.84 -5.17
CA ASN A 452 7.52 9.90 -4.74
C ASN A 452 7.59 10.20 -3.23
N PRO A 453 7.53 9.16 -2.37
CA PRO A 453 7.54 9.35 -0.92
C PRO A 453 8.79 10.05 -0.40
N GLY A 454 9.94 9.86 -1.06
CA GLY A 454 11.18 10.53 -0.70
C GLY A 454 11.02 12.05 -0.80
N GLU A 455 10.70 12.55 -1.99
CA GLU A 455 10.48 13.98 -2.23
C GLU A 455 9.29 14.53 -1.42
N ALA A 456 8.20 13.78 -1.35
CA ALA A 456 7.01 14.15 -0.56
C ALA A 456 7.35 14.35 0.92
N VAL A 457 8.35 13.67 1.47
CA VAL A 457 8.76 13.88 2.85
C VAL A 457 9.88 14.92 2.96
N THR A 458 10.86 14.93 2.05
CA THR A 458 12.09 15.73 2.24
C THR A 458 12.08 17.10 1.59
N LYS A 459 11.26 17.35 0.57
CA LYS A 459 11.30 18.61 -0.19
C LYS A 459 10.77 19.78 0.64
N VAL A 460 11.51 20.87 0.70
CA VAL A 460 11.00 22.10 1.33
C VAL A 460 10.10 22.82 0.32
N LEU A 461 8.84 23.01 0.68
CA LEU A 461 7.89 23.79 -0.10
C LEU A 461 7.78 25.19 0.52
N THR A 462 8.04 26.22 -0.28
CA THR A 462 8.09 27.61 0.19
C THR A 462 6.75 28.09 0.73
N GLU A 463 5.65 27.61 0.15
CA GLU A 463 4.28 27.90 0.55
C GLU A 463 3.88 27.26 1.90
N GLU A 464 4.64 26.26 2.37
CA GLU A 464 4.45 25.63 3.68
C GLU A 464 5.34 26.26 4.77
N ALA A 465 6.23 27.18 4.39
CA ALA A 465 7.07 27.89 5.34
C ALA A 465 6.17 28.74 6.25
N LYS A 466 6.30 28.53 7.56
CA LYS A 466 5.60 29.34 8.56
C LYS A 466 6.06 30.79 8.43
N GLU A 467 5.16 31.71 8.09
CA GLU A 467 5.47 33.14 8.08
C GLU A 467 6.09 33.53 9.44
N PRO A 468 7.22 34.26 9.46
CA PRO A 468 7.68 34.89 10.69
C PRO A 468 6.52 35.72 11.26
N PRO A 469 6.32 35.75 12.59
CA PRO A 469 5.29 36.60 13.17
C PRO A 469 5.49 38.02 12.64
N ALA A 470 4.43 38.59 12.07
CA ALA A 470 4.46 39.93 11.50
C ALA A 470 5.10 40.89 12.53
N PRO A 471 6.04 41.76 12.11
CA PRO A 471 6.54 42.78 13.02
C PRO A 471 5.34 43.53 13.58
N LEU A 472 5.26 43.59 14.92
CA LEU A 472 4.25 44.38 15.61
C LEU A 472 4.22 45.78 14.97
N PRO A 473 3.04 46.36 14.72
CA PRO A 473 2.97 47.71 14.16
C PRO A 473 3.72 48.66 15.09
N THR A 474 4.90 49.10 14.66
CA THR A 474 5.65 50.18 15.29
C THR A 474 4.92 51.48 14.97
N GLY A 475 3.82 51.72 15.68
CA GLY A 475 3.11 52.98 15.70
C GLY A 475 3.29 53.63 17.06
N VAL A 476 4.42 54.29 17.30
CA VAL A 476 4.51 55.68 17.78
C VAL A 476 5.91 56.20 17.43
N VAL A 477 5.97 57.25 16.62
CA VAL A 477 7.18 58.07 16.48
C VAL A 477 7.43 58.73 17.84
N SER A 478 8.56 58.45 18.48
CA SER A 478 9.14 59.34 19.48
C SER A 478 10.37 59.99 18.86
N GLU A 479 10.27 61.30 18.68
CA GLU A 479 11.34 62.20 18.22
C GLU A 479 12.56 62.12 19.16
N PRO A 480 13.81 62.27 18.66
CA PRO A 480 15.01 62.02 19.46
C PRO A 480 15.34 63.24 20.35
N ALA A 481 15.29 63.06 21.68
CA ALA A 481 15.84 64.03 22.62
C ALA A 481 17.36 63.82 22.81
N PRO A 482 18.16 64.90 22.97
CA PRO A 482 19.62 64.84 22.91
C PRO A 482 20.27 64.34 24.21
N ALA A 483 21.51 63.90 24.06
CA ALA A 483 22.34 63.17 25.00
C ALA A 483 22.65 63.90 26.34
N GLY A 484 22.68 63.11 27.42
CA GLY A 484 23.27 63.40 28.73
C GLY A 484 23.79 62.11 29.39
N PRO A 485 24.78 62.17 30.29
CA PRO A 485 25.93 61.26 30.26
C PRO A 485 25.78 59.95 31.02
N ALA A 486 26.69 59.03 30.64
CA ALA A 486 26.98 57.70 31.17
C ALA A 486 26.57 57.42 32.62
N GLY A 487 25.77 56.36 32.79
CA GLY A 487 25.50 55.69 34.05
C GLY A 487 25.36 54.19 33.83
N GLN A 488 26.15 53.42 34.58
CA GLN A 488 26.31 51.96 34.50
C GLN A 488 25.00 51.18 34.73
N ALA A 489 24.75 50.14 33.93
CA ALA A 489 23.84 49.03 34.24
C ALA A 489 24.43 47.76 33.61
N LYS A 490 25.16 46.93 34.36
CA LYS A 490 24.70 45.90 35.33
C LYS A 490 23.90 44.78 34.64
N ASP A 491 24.64 43.74 34.29
CA ASP A 491 24.15 42.39 34.01
C ASP A 491 23.17 41.93 35.09
N SER A 492 21.98 41.48 34.67
CA SER A 492 21.25 40.38 35.31
C SER A 492 19.95 40.08 34.58
N GLY A 493 19.68 38.79 34.30
CA GLY A 493 18.29 38.33 34.14
C GLY A 493 17.97 37.30 33.07
N GLY A 494 18.83 36.29 32.85
CA GLY A 494 18.53 35.23 31.87
C GLY A 494 19.07 33.84 32.24
N ARG A 495 19.19 33.51 33.53
CA ARG A 495 19.67 32.19 33.99
C ARG A 495 18.87 31.55 35.12
N SER A 496 17.78 32.17 35.59
CA SER A 496 17.04 31.66 36.76
C SER A 496 15.87 30.73 36.47
N THR A 497 15.42 30.56 35.23
CA THR A 497 14.31 29.64 34.91
C THR A 497 14.75 28.19 34.66
N VAL A 498 15.98 27.96 34.18
CA VAL A 498 16.49 26.61 33.90
C VAL A 498 16.92 25.85 35.17
N LEU A 499 17.38 26.56 36.19
CA LEU A 499 17.80 25.95 37.46
C LEU A 499 16.63 25.53 38.36
N ILE A 500 15.49 26.22 38.28
CA ILE A 500 14.31 25.89 39.09
C ILE A 500 13.65 24.61 38.57
N VAL A 501 13.53 24.46 37.25
CA VAL A 501 12.91 23.26 36.64
C VAL A 501 13.77 22.02 36.88
N THR A 502 15.10 22.15 36.78
CA THR A 502 16.02 21.03 37.06
C THR A 502 16.04 20.65 38.54
N ALA A 503 15.96 21.62 39.46
CA ALA A 503 15.83 21.33 40.90
C ALA A 503 14.51 20.61 41.24
N LEU A 504 13.39 21.02 40.63
CA LEU A 504 12.09 20.38 40.85
C LEU A 504 12.04 18.94 40.33
N LEU A 505 12.66 18.67 39.18
CA LEU A 505 12.75 17.30 38.62
C LEU A 505 13.60 16.37 39.49
N MET A 506 14.69 16.87 40.08
CA MET A 506 15.53 16.10 40.99
C MET A 506 14.82 15.77 42.30
N ILE A 507 14.02 16.70 42.83
CA ILE A 507 13.21 16.46 44.05
C ILE A 507 12.11 15.42 43.76
N ALA A 508 11.43 15.51 42.63
CA ALA A 508 10.40 14.53 42.24
C ALA A 508 10.99 13.11 42.09
N ALA A 509 12.17 12.99 41.46
CA ALA A 509 12.87 11.71 41.33
C ALA A 509 13.29 11.14 42.71
N ALA A 510 13.77 11.99 43.62
CA ALA A 510 14.14 11.58 44.97
C ALA A 510 12.93 11.10 45.79
N LEU A 511 11.78 11.76 45.67
CA LEU A 511 10.53 11.35 46.34
C LEU A 511 9.99 10.02 45.80
N LEU A 512 10.04 9.81 44.48
CA LEU A 512 9.64 8.53 43.87
C LEU A 512 10.56 7.37 44.29
N LEU A 513 11.87 7.62 44.37
CA LEU A 513 12.83 6.64 44.83
C LEU A 513 12.63 6.32 46.33
N GLY A 514 12.41 7.35 47.16
CA GLY A 514 12.09 7.19 48.57
C GLY A 514 10.79 6.42 48.80
N HIS A 515 9.73 6.69 48.03
CA HIS A 515 8.47 5.96 48.11
C HIS A 515 8.62 4.48 47.71
N ARG A 516 9.44 4.21 46.68
CA ARG A 516 9.74 2.84 46.24
C ARG A 516 10.53 2.06 47.29
N ILE A 517 11.51 2.69 47.94
CA ILE A 517 12.29 2.09 49.03
C ILE A 517 11.41 1.86 50.26
N TRP A 518 10.54 2.81 50.60
CA TRP A 518 9.60 2.67 51.71
C TRP A 518 8.60 1.53 51.50
N ARG A 519 8.11 1.32 50.27
CA ARG A 519 7.29 0.15 49.92
C ARG A 519 8.03 -1.17 50.04
N LEU A 520 9.34 -1.19 49.80
CA LEU A 520 10.15 -2.40 49.92
C LEU A 520 10.51 -2.71 51.38
N LEU A 521 10.59 -1.68 52.23
CA LEU A 521 10.89 -1.81 53.67
C LEU A 521 9.64 -2.06 54.52
N ARG A 522 8.43 -1.72 54.04
CA ARG A 522 7.15 -2.12 54.63
C ARG A 522 6.65 -3.44 54.02
N ARG A 523 7.41 -4.52 54.23
CA ARG A 523 6.83 -5.86 54.27
C ARG A 523 6.39 -6.11 55.70
N ASP A 524 5.09 -6.29 55.92
CA ASP A 524 4.55 -6.66 57.23
C ASP A 524 5.09 -8.04 57.63
N PRO A 525 5.61 -8.21 58.85
CA PRO A 525 6.02 -9.51 59.38
C PRO A 525 4.77 -10.27 59.84
N ALA A 526 4.05 -10.85 58.89
CA ALA A 526 2.99 -11.82 59.16
C ALA A 526 2.84 -12.73 57.93
N ASP A 527 3.66 -13.77 57.89
CA ASP A 527 3.34 -15.11 57.36
C ASP A 527 4.64 -15.93 57.25
N GLU A 528 5.15 -16.38 58.40
CA GLU A 528 5.95 -17.61 58.48
C GLU A 528 5.11 -18.64 59.22
N PRO A 529 4.71 -19.76 58.59
CA PRO A 529 4.28 -20.93 59.34
C PRO A 529 5.51 -21.68 59.87
N ALA A 530 5.51 -21.86 61.19
CA ALA A 530 6.47 -22.65 61.93
C ALA A 530 6.44 -24.14 61.55
N ALA A 531 7.60 -24.77 61.71
CA ALA A 531 7.80 -26.21 61.57
C ALA A 531 7.02 -27.03 62.62
N GLY A 532 6.46 -28.16 62.17
CA GLY A 532 5.97 -29.28 62.98
C GLY A 532 6.31 -30.62 62.30
N PRO A 533 6.44 -31.73 63.03
CA PRO A 533 7.39 -32.81 62.72
C PRO A 533 6.82 -34.01 61.97
N GLU A 534 7.76 -34.83 61.51
CA GLU A 534 7.74 -36.13 60.81
C GLU A 534 6.46 -37.00 60.92
N GLU A 535 5.94 -37.44 59.77
CA GLU A 535 5.16 -38.69 59.68
C GLU A 535 5.27 -39.31 58.26
N GLU A 536 5.97 -40.45 58.22
CA GLU A 536 5.76 -41.67 57.42
C GLU A 536 5.29 -41.57 55.96
N ILE A 537 6.19 -41.97 55.04
CA ILE A 537 5.92 -42.15 53.61
C ILE A 537 5.11 -43.43 53.41
N ASP A 538 3.82 -43.30 53.07
CA ASP A 538 3.00 -44.40 52.56
C ASP A 538 3.42 -44.77 51.12
N LEU A 539 4.05 -45.93 50.99
CA LEU A 539 4.62 -46.48 49.75
C LEU A 539 3.58 -47.04 48.76
N TYR A 540 2.30 -46.68 48.87
CA TYR A 540 1.23 -47.21 48.02
C TYR A 540 0.23 -46.17 47.45
N ASP A 541 0.64 -44.91 47.18
CA ASP A 541 -0.21 -43.97 46.42
C ASP A 541 -0.14 -44.23 44.89
N PRO A 542 -1.24 -44.64 44.22
CA PRO A 542 -1.26 -44.95 42.78
C PRO A 542 -1.20 -43.73 41.85
N ARG A 543 -1.06 -42.49 42.35
CA ARG A 543 -1.08 -41.27 41.52
C ARG A 543 0.26 -40.90 40.89
N PHE A 544 1.36 -41.55 41.25
CA PHE A 544 2.67 -41.33 40.65
C PHE A 544 3.11 -42.50 39.77
N ARG A 545 2.45 -42.66 38.61
CA ARG A 545 3.00 -43.45 37.49
C ARG A 545 3.29 -42.54 36.30
N THR A 546 4.56 -42.28 36.07
CA THR A 546 5.09 -41.76 34.80
C THR A 546 5.13 -42.88 33.75
N PRO A 547 4.71 -42.67 32.49
CA PRO A 547 5.00 -43.61 31.42
C PRO A 547 6.43 -43.43 30.91
N ALA A 548 7.14 -44.56 30.75
CA ALA A 548 8.46 -44.68 30.12
C ALA A 548 8.38 -44.56 28.58
N PRO A 549 9.49 -44.25 27.86
CA PRO A 549 9.48 -43.97 26.43
C PRO A 549 9.47 -45.26 25.60
N ALA A 550 8.65 -45.31 24.54
CA ALA A 550 8.63 -46.45 23.62
C ALA A 550 9.53 -46.22 22.40
N LEU A 551 10.33 -47.25 22.12
CA LEU A 551 11.30 -47.40 21.04
C LEU A 551 10.67 -47.46 19.64
N VAL A 552 11.46 -47.05 18.65
CA VAL A 552 11.21 -47.11 17.21
C VAL A 552 11.31 -48.55 16.70
N THR A 553 10.31 -49.04 15.96
CA THR A 553 10.46 -50.13 14.98
C THR A 553 9.59 -49.90 13.74
N SER A 554 10.14 -50.27 12.59
CA SER A 554 9.66 -50.12 11.20
C SER A 554 8.38 -50.89 10.83
N GLY A 555 7.53 -50.29 9.99
CA GLY A 555 6.47 -50.96 9.22
C GLY A 555 5.69 -49.98 8.32
N GLY A 556 5.50 -50.31 7.03
CA GLY A 556 4.91 -49.44 6.00
C GLY A 556 3.40 -49.13 6.13
N PRO A 557 2.83 -48.31 5.23
CA PRO A 557 1.53 -47.68 5.45
C PRO A 557 0.33 -48.60 5.18
N ALA A 558 -0.61 -48.65 6.13
CA ALA A 558 -1.93 -49.26 5.99
C ALA A 558 -2.95 -48.23 5.46
N PRO A 559 -3.97 -48.65 4.67
CA PRO A 559 -4.97 -47.75 4.09
C PRO A 559 -6.00 -47.25 5.12
N PRO A 560 -6.64 -46.09 4.89
CA PRO A 560 -7.60 -45.52 5.83
C PRO A 560 -8.95 -46.28 5.87
N PRO A 561 -9.68 -46.21 7.00
CA PRO A 561 -10.91 -46.97 7.23
C PRO A 561 -12.14 -46.39 6.51
N SER A 562 -13.05 -47.29 6.10
CA SER A 562 -14.34 -46.98 5.47
C SER A 562 -15.34 -46.32 6.44
N PRO A 563 -16.20 -45.39 5.97
CA PRO A 563 -17.25 -44.79 6.79
C PRO A 563 -18.48 -45.72 6.98
N PRO A 564 -19.27 -45.52 8.05
CA PRO A 564 -20.43 -46.37 8.40
C PRO A 564 -21.64 -46.19 7.47
N PRO A 565 -22.54 -47.19 7.37
CA PRO A 565 -23.63 -47.20 6.39
C PRO A 565 -24.77 -46.23 6.74
N VAL A 566 -25.26 -45.53 5.72
CA VAL A 566 -26.45 -44.67 5.75
C VAL A 566 -27.67 -45.52 5.42
N ASN A 567 -28.64 -45.57 6.34
CA ASN A 567 -29.95 -46.17 6.12
C ASN A 567 -30.78 -45.28 5.17
N GLY A 568 -31.01 -45.74 3.94
CA GLY A 568 -32.01 -45.19 3.03
C GLY A 568 -33.31 -46.02 3.10
N PRO A 569 -34.50 -45.39 3.02
CA PRO A 569 -35.74 -46.14 2.89
C PRO A 569 -35.91 -46.66 1.45
N SER A 570 -36.25 -47.94 1.41
CA SER A 570 -36.49 -48.82 0.28
C SER A 570 -37.68 -48.43 -0.59
N PHE A 571 -37.45 -48.33 -1.90
CA PHE A 571 -38.48 -48.36 -2.94
C PHE A 571 -38.56 -49.78 -3.51
N THR A 572 -39.65 -50.49 -3.24
CA THR A 572 -40.05 -51.70 -3.97
C THR A 572 -41.25 -51.37 -4.82
N GLY A 573 -41.12 -51.56 -6.14
CA GLY A 573 -42.21 -51.35 -7.08
C GLY A 573 -43.16 -52.54 -7.15
N HIS A 574 -44.36 -52.30 -7.68
CA HIS A 574 -45.00 -53.14 -8.69
C HIS A 574 -46.14 -52.37 -9.39
N ARG A 575 -46.24 -52.62 -10.71
CA ARG A 575 -47.24 -52.20 -11.71
C ARG A 575 -48.62 -52.90 -11.50
N PRO A 576 -49.55 -52.90 -12.47
CA PRO A 576 -50.31 -51.81 -13.13
C PRO A 576 -51.84 -52.09 -13.02
N VAL A 577 -52.71 -51.28 -13.66
CA VAL A 577 -53.95 -51.64 -14.42
C VAL A 577 -54.89 -50.42 -14.57
N ASP A 578 -55.58 -50.45 -15.71
CA ASP A 578 -56.53 -49.55 -16.41
C ASP A 578 -57.75 -48.96 -15.66
N ASP A 579 -58.50 -48.20 -16.46
CA ASP A 579 -59.85 -47.58 -16.34
C ASP A 579 -59.84 -46.11 -15.90
N GLY A 580 -60.48 -45.14 -16.58
CA GLY A 580 -61.60 -45.18 -17.52
C GLY A 580 -62.68 -44.20 -17.02
N GLY A 581 -63.21 -43.33 -17.89
CA GLY A 581 -64.41 -42.51 -17.68
C GLY A 581 -64.18 -41.16 -16.97
N GLU A 582 -64.34 -40.00 -17.60
CA GLU A 582 -65.56 -39.35 -18.13
C GLU A 582 -66.33 -38.48 -17.10
N ASP A 583 -66.74 -37.32 -17.62
CA ASP A 583 -67.91 -36.50 -17.27
C ASP A 583 -67.85 -35.30 -16.30
N HIS A 584 -67.81 -34.13 -16.95
CA HIS A 584 -68.78 -33.01 -16.89
C HIS A 584 -69.07 -32.32 -15.55
N TRP A 585 -68.82 -30.99 -15.51
CA TRP A 585 -69.88 -29.98 -15.31
C TRP A 585 -69.57 -28.65 -16.02
N SER A 586 -70.52 -28.30 -16.89
CA SER A 586 -70.93 -27.06 -17.56
C SER A 586 -70.70 -25.75 -16.77
N ARG A 587 -70.22 -24.62 -17.33
CA ARG A 587 -70.73 -23.71 -18.39
C ARG A 587 -71.28 -22.41 -17.78
N VAL A 588 -70.76 -21.25 -18.20
CA VAL A 588 -71.41 -20.01 -18.71
C VAL A 588 -70.24 -19.06 -19.04
N GLY A 589 -69.91 -18.72 -20.30
CA GLY A 589 -70.63 -17.81 -21.20
C GLY A 589 -70.11 -16.37 -20.99
N GLY A 590 -69.55 -15.62 -21.97
CA GLY A 590 -69.47 -15.80 -23.41
C GLY A 590 -68.50 -14.78 -24.06
N HIS A 591 -68.30 -15.02 -25.35
CA HIS A 591 -67.50 -14.30 -26.34
C HIS A 591 -67.91 -12.83 -26.60
N TRP A 592 -67.00 -12.06 -27.18
CA TRP A 592 -67.01 -11.44 -28.54
C TRP A 592 -65.73 -10.56 -28.60
N SER A 593 -64.66 -10.95 -29.30
CA SER A 593 -64.34 -10.71 -30.73
C SER A 593 -64.48 -9.24 -31.18
N ASP A 594 -63.68 -8.62 -32.03
CA ASP A 594 -62.31 -8.74 -32.55
C ASP A 594 -62.10 -7.46 -33.41
N GLN A 595 -60.86 -7.18 -33.81
CA GLN A 595 -60.48 -6.43 -35.03
C GLN A 595 -60.48 -4.88 -35.11
N ALA A 596 -59.23 -4.37 -35.19
CA ALA A 596 -58.64 -3.50 -36.23
C ALA A 596 -59.16 -2.06 -36.47
N ASP A 597 -58.28 -1.06 -36.28
CA ASP A 597 -57.68 -0.34 -37.44
C ASP A 597 -56.47 0.55 -37.07
N ARG A 598 -55.71 0.90 -38.12
CA ARG A 598 -54.34 1.47 -38.18
C ARG A 598 -54.24 3.04 -38.12
N PRO A 599 -53.04 3.68 -38.23
CA PRO A 599 -52.68 4.95 -37.58
C PRO A 599 -52.54 6.20 -38.49
N ALA A 600 -52.37 7.37 -37.87
CA ALA A 600 -51.72 8.60 -38.38
C ALA A 600 -51.06 9.28 -37.16
N GLY A 601 -49.90 9.93 -37.12
CA GLY A 601 -49.03 10.66 -38.06
C GLY A 601 -48.37 11.80 -37.23
N PRO A 602 -47.14 12.27 -37.50
CA PRO A 602 -46.28 12.97 -36.52
C PRO A 602 -46.32 14.51 -36.61
N GLY A 603 -45.95 15.19 -35.52
CA GLY A 603 -45.71 16.64 -35.49
C GLY A 603 -44.31 16.97 -34.95
N ARG A 604 -43.50 17.64 -35.79
CA ARG A 604 -42.28 18.36 -35.38
C ARG A 604 -42.63 19.77 -34.91
N GLY A 605 -41.87 20.29 -33.97
CA GLY A 605 -41.76 21.69 -33.57
C GLY A 605 -40.47 21.87 -32.79
#